data_AF-A0A645D2X5-F1
#
_entry.id   AF-A0A645D2X5-F1
#
_cell.length_a   1.000
_cell.length_b   1.000
_cell.length_c   1.000
_cell.angle_alpha   90.00
_cell.angle_beta   90.00
_cell.angle_gamma   90.00
#
_symmetry.space_group_name_H-M   'P 1'
#
loop_
_entity.id
_entity.type
_entity.pdbx_description
1 polymer ?
#
loop_
_entity_poly.entity_id
_entity_poly.type
_entity_poly.pdbx_seq_one_letter_code
_entity_poly.pdbx_strand_id
1 'polypeptide(L)'
;MHWTLAELPLQSGKPTYIDKPFAPDLATARRMFALADRHHTPLFSSSALRFSEELQAALKGIFAASRPGLAVAAGGGRSFEEYGIHQLEMIVAALGVGAHRAMQLGGGDNQYHLAIDYPDGRTAAASFDVEFPFSIRLSDGKHALLVPEMHHYFENFTDAVLEFFATGVPPVSRAETLEIAALLEAGIRGKTRPGEWIELG
;
A
#
# COMPACT_ATOMS: atom_id res chain seq x y z
N MET A 1 11.51 -14.14 1.76
CA MET A 1 12.80 -14.04 1.05
C MET A 1 13.46 -12.67 1.24
N HIS A 2 12.71 -11.56 1.17
CA HIS A 2 13.28 -10.19 1.28
C HIS A 2 14.13 -9.97 2.53
N TRP A 3 13.69 -10.37 3.73
CA TRP A 3 14.50 -10.22 4.95
C TRP A 3 15.94 -10.73 4.78
N THR A 4 16.09 -11.98 4.35
CA THR A 4 17.41 -12.63 4.20
C THR A 4 18.25 -11.98 3.11
N LEU A 5 17.64 -11.59 1.99
CA LEU A 5 18.37 -10.98 0.88
C LEU A 5 18.72 -9.51 1.12
N ALA A 6 17.92 -8.81 1.94
CA ALA A 6 18.06 -7.40 2.21
C ALA A 6 19.07 -7.11 3.32
N GLU A 7 19.50 -8.10 4.10
CA GLU A 7 20.38 -7.87 5.25
C GLU A 7 21.66 -7.10 4.86
N LEU A 8 22.37 -7.53 3.82
CA LEU A 8 23.58 -6.84 3.34
C LEU A 8 23.27 -5.46 2.72
N PRO A 9 22.30 -5.32 1.79
CA PRO A 9 21.87 -4.00 1.30
C PRO A 9 21.52 -3.00 2.40
N LEU A 10 20.75 -3.43 3.40
CA LEU A 10 20.31 -2.58 4.51
C LEU A 10 21.45 -2.11 5.41
N GLN A 11 22.59 -2.82 5.41
CA GLN A 11 23.78 -2.45 6.18
C GLN A 11 24.79 -1.60 5.39
N SER A 12 24.52 -1.33 4.12
CA SER A 12 25.51 -0.76 3.21
C SER A 12 25.62 0.78 3.24
N GLY A 13 24.64 1.47 3.81
CA GLY A 13 24.51 2.94 3.73
C GLY A 13 24.10 3.45 2.34
N LYS A 14 23.86 2.57 1.36
CA LYS A 14 23.45 2.95 0.01
C LYS A 14 21.93 3.06 -0.10
N PRO A 15 21.40 4.02 -0.88
CA PRO A 15 19.98 4.05 -1.21
C PRO A 15 19.49 2.68 -1.68
N THR A 16 18.52 2.11 -0.98
CA THR A 16 18.03 0.75 -1.20
C THR A 16 16.53 0.77 -1.46
N TYR A 17 16.12 0.22 -2.60
CA TYR A 17 14.72 -0.11 -2.88
C TYR A 17 14.49 -1.60 -2.62
N ILE A 18 13.39 -1.94 -1.95
CA ILE A 18 12.96 -3.33 -1.76
C ILE A 18 11.56 -3.47 -2.34
N ASP A 19 11.37 -4.41 -3.25
CA ASP A 19 10.08 -4.61 -3.90
C ASP A 19 9.00 -5.12 -2.93
N LYS A 20 7.75 -4.94 -3.35
CA LYS A 20 6.59 -5.40 -2.59
C LYS A 20 6.41 -6.93 -2.66
N PRO A 21 5.83 -7.57 -1.63
CA PRO A 21 5.60 -7.01 -0.31
C PRO A 21 6.91 -6.78 0.45
N PHE A 22 7.02 -5.62 1.09
CA PHE A 22 8.26 -5.19 1.76
C PHE A 22 8.75 -6.21 2.80
N ALA A 23 7.82 -6.72 3.61
CA ALA A 23 8.05 -7.70 4.66
C ALA A 23 6.83 -8.61 4.81
N PRO A 24 6.97 -9.82 5.39
CA PRO A 24 5.86 -10.74 5.60
C PRO A 24 4.84 -10.26 6.67
N ASP A 25 5.27 -9.37 7.58
CA ASP A 25 4.48 -8.87 8.69
C ASP A 25 5.02 -7.51 9.16
N LEU A 26 4.23 -6.79 9.97
CA LEU A 26 4.58 -5.47 10.49
C LEU A 26 5.85 -5.52 11.36
N ALA A 27 6.00 -6.55 12.19
CA ALA A 27 7.16 -6.69 13.07
C ALA A 27 8.48 -6.78 12.28
N THR A 28 8.47 -7.52 11.17
CA THR A 28 9.61 -7.66 10.27
C THR A 28 9.84 -6.37 9.49
N ALA A 29 8.79 -5.68 9.03
CA ALA A 29 8.92 -4.37 8.41
C ALA A 29 9.63 -3.37 9.36
N ARG A 30 9.19 -3.30 10.63
CA ARG A 30 9.83 -2.46 11.66
C ARG A 30 11.30 -2.83 11.87
N ARG A 31 11.63 -4.13 11.91
CA ARG A 31 13.03 -4.60 12.02
C ARG A 31 13.89 -4.20 10.82
N MET A 32 13.35 -4.27 9.60
CA MET A 32 14.07 -3.87 8.38
C MET A 32 14.39 -2.37 8.37
N PHE A 33 13.40 -1.52 8.70
CA PHE A 33 13.65 -0.09 8.84
C PHE A 33 14.64 0.22 9.97
N ALA A 34 14.54 -0.45 11.12
CA ALA A 34 15.48 -0.26 12.23
C ALA A 34 16.92 -0.69 11.86
N LEU A 35 17.08 -1.73 11.05
CA LEU A 35 18.39 -2.12 10.51
C LEU A 35 18.93 -1.04 9.56
N ALA A 36 18.10 -0.53 8.65
CA ALA A 36 18.48 0.55 7.75
C ALA A 36 18.92 1.82 8.51
N ASP A 37 18.17 2.20 9.56
CA ASP A 37 18.46 3.35 10.41
C ASP A 37 19.84 3.24 11.08
N ARG A 38 20.16 2.07 11.64
CA ARG A 38 21.46 1.83 12.30
C ARG A 38 22.65 2.01 11.36
N HIS A 39 22.43 1.82 10.06
CA HIS A 39 23.47 1.90 9.04
C HIS A 39 23.31 3.13 8.13
N HIS A 40 22.41 4.05 8.48
CA HIS A 40 22.12 5.27 7.71
C HIS A 40 21.77 4.99 6.23
N THR A 41 21.10 3.87 5.97
CA THR A 41 20.69 3.44 4.64
C THR A 41 19.33 4.06 4.30
N PRO A 42 19.23 4.96 3.28
CA PRO A 42 17.94 5.38 2.77
C PRO A 42 17.18 4.18 2.21
N LEU A 43 15.90 4.05 2.55
CA LEU A 43 15.11 2.87 2.25
C LEU A 43 13.67 3.24 1.90
N PHE A 44 13.15 2.62 0.83
CA PHE A 44 11.73 2.64 0.55
C PHE A 44 11.26 1.36 -0.15
N SER A 45 9.94 1.18 -0.19
CA SER A 45 9.23 0.13 -0.91
C SER A 45 7.95 0.71 -1.49
N SER A 46 7.47 0.15 -2.60
CA SER A 46 6.23 0.59 -3.21
C SER A 46 5.69 -0.45 -4.19
N SER A 47 4.39 -0.43 -4.43
CA SER A 47 3.84 -0.87 -5.73
C SER A 47 3.95 0.25 -6.76
N ALA A 48 4.21 -0.10 -8.03
CA ALA A 48 4.15 0.84 -9.14
C ALA A 48 2.76 1.47 -9.34
N LEU A 49 1.66 0.73 -9.07
CA LEU A 49 0.28 1.18 -9.35
C LEU A 49 -0.10 2.51 -8.69
N ARG A 50 0.48 2.83 -7.52
CA ARG A 50 0.21 4.12 -6.86
C ARG A 50 0.74 5.33 -7.66
N PHE A 51 1.63 5.09 -8.62
CA PHE A 51 2.20 6.09 -9.52
C PHE A 51 1.44 6.20 -10.85
N SER A 52 0.25 5.60 -10.99
CA SER A 52 -0.52 5.80 -12.21
C SER A 52 -0.83 7.27 -12.45
N GLU A 53 -0.86 7.63 -13.74
CA GLU A 53 -1.09 9.00 -14.15
C GLU A 53 -2.41 9.54 -13.59
N GLU A 54 -3.48 8.76 -13.67
CA GLU A 54 -4.82 9.15 -13.24
C GLU A 54 -4.90 9.39 -11.74
N LEU A 55 -4.33 8.48 -10.95
CA LEU A 55 -4.35 8.59 -9.49
C LEU A 55 -3.52 9.81 -9.05
N GLN A 56 -2.33 9.98 -9.61
CA GLN A 56 -1.47 11.11 -9.28
C GLN A 56 -2.09 12.45 -9.71
N ALA A 57 -2.72 12.51 -10.88
CA ALA A 57 -3.44 13.69 -11.36
C ALA A 57 -4.63 14.02 -10.45
N ALA A 58 -5.37 13.02 -9.98
CA ALA A 58 -6.49 13.21 -9.07
C ALA A 58 -6.05 13.79 -7.72
N LEU A 59 -4.98 13.24 -7.14
CA LEU A 59 -4.45 13.67 -5.84
C LEU A 59 -3.84 15.08 -5.90
N LYS A 60 -3.21 15.45 -7.03
CA LYS A 60 -2.66 16.79 -7.26
C LYS A 60 -3.70 17.80 -7.79
N GLY A 61 -4.85 17.32 -8.24
CA GLY A 61 -5.93 18.13 -8.81
C GLY A 61 -7.12 18.20 -7.86
N ILE A 62 -8.18 17.47 -8.19
CA ILE A 62 -9.49 17.56 -7.53
C ILE A 62 -9.44 17.31 -6.02
N PHE A 63 -8.46 16.53 -5.52
CA PHE A 63 -8.32 16.22 -4.10
C PHE A 63 -7.18 16.96 -3.40
N ALA A 64 -6.47 17.86 -4.08
CA ALA A 64 -5.30 18.54 -3.53
C ALA A 64 -5.60 19.34 -2.25
N ALA A 65 -6.82 19.88 -2.14
CA ALA A 65 -7.23 20.74 -1.02
C ALA A 65 -8.02 20.02 0.09
N SER A 66 -8.55 18.82 -0.15
CA SER A 66 -9.50 18.17 0.76
C SER A 66 -9.09 16.77 1.21
N ARG A 67 -8.24 16.06 0.44
CA ARG A 67 -7.95 14.63 0.57
C ARG A 67 -9.22 13.75 0.55
N PRO A 68 -9.24 12.60 -0.14
CA PRO A 68 -10.38 11.70 -0.07
C PRO A 68 -10.61 11.18 1.36
N GLY A 69 -11.87 10.98 1.73
CA GLY A 69 -12.28 10.32 2.97
C GLY A 69 -12.84 8.91 2.75
N LEU A 70 -13.13 8.55 1.51
CA LEU A 70 -13.56 7.22 1.11
C LEU A 70 -12.71 6.73 -0.07
N ALA A 71 -12.17 5.52 0.04
CA ALA A 71 -11.46 4.84 -1.05
C ALA A 71 -11.96 3.41 -1.24
N VAL A 72 -12.28 3.02 -2.47
CA VAL A 72 -12.63 1.63 -2.80
C VAL A 72 -11.74 1.18 -3.93
N ALA A 73 -10.82 0.26 -3.66
CA ALA A 73 -9.93 -0.31 -4.66
C ALA A 73 -10.31 -1.75 -4.99
N ALA A 74 -10.17 -2.12 -6.25
CA ALA A 74 -10.32 -3.50 -6.73
C ALA A 74 -9.05 -3.92 -7.48
N GLY A 75 -8.79 -5.22 -7.53
CA GLY A 75 -7.65 -5.77 -8.25
C GLY A 75 -7.50 -7.27 -8.02
N GLY A 76 -6.60 -7.88 -8.78
CA GLY A 76 -6.44 -9.33 -8.80
C GLY A 76 -5.00 -9.77 -8.91
N GLY A 77 -4.81 -10.95 -9.49
CA GLY A 77 -3.52 -11.62 -9.61
C GLY A 77 -3.51 -12.97 -8.90
N ARG A 78 -2.31 -13.43 -8.52
CA ARG A 78 -2.11 -14.84 -8.14
C ARG A 78 -2.76 -15.23 -6.81
N SER A 79 -2.72 -14.36 -5.81
CA SER A 79 -3.32 -14.60 -4.49
C SER A 79 -3.42 -13.29 -3.71
N PHE A 80 -4.30 -13.25 -2.70
CA PHE A 80 -4.43 -12.09 -1.83
C PHE A 80 -3.14 -11.79 -1.05
N GLU A 81 -2.47 -12.83 -0.55
CA GLU A 81 -1.22 -12.72 0.22
C GLU A 81 -0.11 -11.98 -0.53
N GLU A 82 -0.06 -12.14 -1.85
CA GLU A 82 0.99 -11.56 -2.68
C GLU A 82 0.54 -10.29 -3.40
N TYR A 83 -0.68 -10.30 -3.94
CA TYR A 83 -1.19 -9.24 -4.80
C TYR A 83 -2.13 -8.27 -4.08
N GLY A 84 -2.71 -8.63 -2.93
CA GLY A 84 -3.62 -7.76 -2.17
C GLY A 84 -2.98 -6.44 -1.73
N ILE A 85 -1.65 -6.39 -1.65
CA ILE A 85 -0.89 -5.18 -1.34
C ILE A 85 -1.11 -4.05 -2.36
N HIS A 86 -1.42 -4.37 -3.62
CA HIS A 86 -1.58 -3.39 -4.68
C HIS A 86 -2.76 -2.44 -4.42
N GLN A 87 -3.89 -2.97 -3.97
CA GLN A 87 -5.05 -2.19 -3.55
C GLN A 87 -4.71 -1.31 -2.33
N LEU A 88 -3.98 -1.88 -1.36
CA LEU A 88 -3.58 -1.17 -0.14
C LEU A 88 -2.64 0.00 -0.43
N GLU A 89 -1.70 -0.17 -1.35
CA GLU A 89 -0.80 0.90 -1.82
C GLU A 89 -1.58 2.07 -2.42
N MET A 90 -2.56 1.80 -3.30
CA MET A 90 -3.41 2.86 -3.87
C MET A 90 -4.27 3.54 -2.80
N ILE A 91 -4.84 2.77 -1.88
CA ILE A 91 -5.67 3.30 -0.78
C ILE A 91 -4.85 4.20 0.13
N VAL A 92 -3.68 3.74 0.60
CA VAL A 92 -2.82 4.51 1.50
C VAL A 92 -2.23 5.73 0.79
N ALA A 93 -1.93 5.64 -0.52
CA ALA A 93 -1.54 6.82 -1.30
C ALA A 93 -2.63 7.89 -1.33
N ALA A 94 -3.90 7.48 -1.42
CA ALA A 94 -5.02 8.40 -1.52
C ALA A 94 -5.45 8.96 -0.16
N LEU A 95 -5.63 8.10 0.84
CA LEU A 95 -6.14 8.48 2.16
C LEU A 95 -5.03 8.94 3.11
N GLY A 96 -3.78 8.59 2.86
CA GLY A 96 -2.68 8.72 3.82
C GLY A 96 -2.84 7.78 5.01
N VAL A 97 -1.90 7.85 5.94
CA VAL A 97 -1.87 6.97 7.13
C VAL A 97 -2.95 7.30 8.17
N GLY A 98 -3.07 6.42 9.17
CA GLY A 98 -3.94 6.53 10.33
C GLY A 98 -4.97 5.41 10.43
N ALA A 99 -4.88 4.36 9.63
CA ALA A 99 -5.77 3.21 9.76
C ALA A 99 -5.53 2.56 11.13
N HIS A 100 -6.59 2.08 11.80
CA HIS A 100 -6.46 1.47 13.12
C HIS A 100 -6.96 0.03 13.19
N ARG A 101 -7.86 -0.35 12.27
CA ARG A 101 -8.33 -1.74 12.18
C ARG A 101 -8.77 -2.08 10.77
N ALA A 102 -8.74 -3.38 10.47
CA ALA A 102 -9.27 -3.93 9.23
C ALA A 102 -10.10 -5.18 9.51
N MET A 103 -11.10 -5.44 8.67
CA MET A 103 -11.96 -6.61 8.76
C MET A 103 -12.03 -7.29 7.42
N GLN A 104 -11.64 -8.56 7.38
CA GLN A 104 -11.78 -9.41 6.21
C GLN A 104 -13.15 -10.07 6.29
N LEU A 105 -13.97 -9.99 5.23
CA LEU A 105 -15.27 -10.66 5.20
C LEU A 105 -15.16 -12.14 4.77
N GLY A 106 -14.01 -12.53 4.20
CA GLY A 106 -13.88 -13.81 3.52
C GLY A 106 -14.68 -13.84 2.21
N GLY A 107 -14.58 -14.96 1.49
CA GLY A 107 -15.28 -15.21 0.24
C GLY A 107 -14.90 -16.58 -0.31
N GLY A 108 -15.46 -16.95 -1.46
CA GLY A 108 -15.14 -18.21 -2.15
C GLY A 108 -13.68 -18.31 -2.59
N ASP A 109 -13.38 -19.29 -3.45
CA ASP A 109 -12.02 -19.53 -3.95
C ASP A 109 -11.37 -18.25 -4.51
N ASN A 110 -10.42 -17.68 -3.73
CA ASN A 110 -9.69 -16.45 -4.04
C ASN A 110 -10.52 -15.17 -4.20
N GLN A 111 -11.65 -15.07 -3.49
CA GLN A 111 -12.46 -13.85 -3.44
C GLN A 111 -12.41 -13.25 -2.03
N TYR A 112 -11.96 -12.01 -1.89
CA TYR A 112 -11.79 -11.37 -0.60
C TYR A 112 -12.23 -9.91 -0.61
N HIS A 113 -12.81 -9.46 0.50
CA HIS A 113 -13.19 -8.07 0.72
C HIS A 113 -12.69 -7.62 2.08
N LEU A 114 -11.74 -6.69 2.06
CA LEU A 114 -11.17 -6.08 3.25
C LEU A 114 -11.80 -4.71 3.47
N ALA A 115 -12.48 -4.51 4.59
CA ALA A 115 -12.88 -3.20 5.09
C ALA A 115 -11.76 -2.62 5.96
N ILE A 116 -11.49 -1.33 5.84
CA ILE A 116 -10.43 -0.61 6.57
C ILE A 116 -11.06 0.62 7.22
N ASP A 117 -10.78 0.79 8.51
CA ASP A 117 -11.37 1.84 9.33
C ASP A 117 -10.30 2.79 9.87
N TYR A 118 -10.58 4.09 9.76
CA TYR A 118 -9.75 5.15 10.32
C TYR A 118 -10.53 5.85 11.44
N PRO A 119 -9.87 6.21 12.55
CA PRO A 119 -10.54 6.75 13.73
C PRO A 119 -11.13 8.16 13.50
N ASP A 120 -10.72 8.84 12.44
CA ASP A 120 -11.22 10.17 12.04
C ASP A 120 -12.41 10.10 11.06
N GLY A 121 -12.99 8.92 10.86
CA GLY A 121 -14.17 8.69 10.03
C GLY A 121 -13.86 8.43 8.54
N ARG A 122 -12.59 8.43 8.14
CA ARG A 122 -12.21 7.91 6.81
C ARG A 122 -12.46 6.40 6.78
N THR A 123 -12.87 5.89 5.63
CA THR A 123 -13.07 4.44 5.43
C THR A 123 -12.51 4.01 4.09
N ALA A 124 -12.08 2.75 4.00
CA ALA A 124 -11.69 2.17 2.73
C ALA A 124 -12.13 0.72 2.58
N ALA A 125 -12.18 0.26 1.34
CA ALA A 125 -12.38 -1.14 1.02
C ALA A 125 -11.43 -1.61 -0.08
N ALA A 126 -10.84 -2.78 0.09
CA ALA A 126 -10.07 -3.48 -0.94
C ALA A 126 -10.81 -4.76 -1.34
N SER A 127 -11.14 -4.88 -2.62
CA SER A 127 -11.75 -6.08 -3.20
C SER A 127 -10.70 -6.84 -4.01
N PHE A 128 -10.62 -8.14 -3.79
CA PHE A 128 -9.72 -9.04 -4.47
C PHE A 128 -10.51 -10.16 -5.13
N ASP A 129 -10.26 -10.36 -6.41
CA ASP A 129 -10.61 -11.54 -7.19
C ASP A 129 -9.48 -11.74 -8.20
N VAL A 130 -9.09 -12.97 -8.51
CA VAL A 130 -7.93 -13.26 -9.36
C VAL A 130 -8.02 -12.59 -10.74
N GLU A 131 -9.23 -12.39 -11.27
CA GLU A 131 -9.49 -11.79 -12.59
C GLU A 131 -9.76 -10.28 -12.54
N PHE A 132 -9.82 -9.65 -11.36
CA PHE A 132 -10.18 -8.23 -11.28
C PHE A 132 -9.07 -7.33 -11.84
N PRO A 133 -9.40 -6.40 -12.76
CA PRO A 133 -8.47 -5.35 -13.13
C PRO A 133 -8.26 -4.39 -11.96
N PHE A 134 -7.09 -3.75 -11.92
CA PHE A 134 -6.81 -2.72 -10.92
C PHE A 134 -7.61 -1.45 -11.20
N SER A 135 -8.38 -1.03 -10.21
CA SER A 135 -9.16 0.21 -10.27
C SER A 135 -9.31 0.81 -8.87
N ILE A 136 -9.60 2.10 -8.80
CA ILE A 136 -9.87 2.79 -7.54
C ILE A 136 -10.96 3.85 -7.70
N ARG A 137 -11.86 3.90 -6.72
CA ARG A 137 -12.85 4.97 -6.56
C ARG A 137 -12.52 5.79 -5.33
N LEU A 138 -12.53 7.11 -5.47
CA LEU A 138 -12.23 8.06 -4.41
C LEU A 138 -13.38 9.03 -4.23
N SER A 139 -13.61 9.47 -2.99
CA SER A 139 -14.56 10.54 -2.67
C SER A 139 -14.13 11.32 -1.43
N ASP A 140 -14.32 12.63 -1.45
CA ASP A 140 -14.19 13.53 -0.30
C ASP A 140 -15.57 14.01 0.23
N GLY A 141 -16.67 13.43 -0.29
CA GLY A 141 -18.05 13.82 0.00
C GLY A 141 -18.59 14.98 -0.84
N LYS A 142 -17.73 15.69 -1.60
CA LYS A 142 -18.11 16.76 -2.53
C LYS A 142 -17.76 16.42 -3.98
N HIS A 143 -16.63 15.76 -4.16
CA HIS A 143 -16.08 15.26 -5.41
C HIS A 143 -15.94 13.75 -5.33
N ALA A 144 -16.14 13.10 -6.46
CA ALA A 144 -15.88 11.67 -6.61
C ALA A 144 -15.19 11.40 -7.95
N LEU A 145 -14.31 10.42 -7.95
CA LEU A 145 -13.59 9.96 -9.14
C LEU A 145 -13.58 8.44 -9.17
N LEU A 146 -13.76 7.88 -10.37
CA LEU A 146 -13.42 6.51 -10.68
C LEU A 146 -12.20 6.52 -11.60
N VAL A 147 -11.17 5.79 -11.22
CA VAL A 147 -10.04 5.41 -12.07
C VAL A 147 -10.28 3.95 -12.45
N PRO A 148 -10.84 3.68 -13.65
CA PRO A 148 -11.21 2.33 -14.05
C PRO A 148 -10.00 1.49 -14.50
N GLU A 149 -8.92 2.17 -14.92
CA GLU A 149 -7.69 1.59 -15.44
C GLU A 149 -6.51 2.46 -14.99
N MET A 150 -5.33 1.85 -14.85
CA MET A 150 -4.13 2.50 -14.32
C MET A 150 -3.09 2.57 -15.44
N HIS A 151 -2.72 3.77 -15.89
CA HIS A 151 -1.76 3.95 -16.98
C HIS A 151 -0.44 4.54 -16.52
N HIS A 152 0.61 4.30 -17.32
CA HIS A 152 1.98 4.83 -17.18
C HIS A 152 2.61 4.65 -15.79
N TYR A 153 2.08 3.72 -15.00
CA TYR A 153 2.48 3.55 -13.61
C TYR A 153 3.89 2.95 -13.47
N PHE A 154 4.37 2.19 -14.45
CA PHE A 154 5.75 1.66 -14.44
C PHE A 154 6.78 2.72 -14.82
N GLU A 155 6.48 3.57 -15.79
CA GLU A 155 7.31 4.67 -16.23
C GLU A 155 7.47 5.68 -15.09
N ASN A 156 6.34 6.14 -14.54
CA ASN A 156 6.33 7.08 -13.41
C ASN A 156 7.00 6.50 -12.16
N PHE A 157 6.81 5.19 -11.89
CA PHE A 157 7.49 4.50 -10.79
C PHE A 157 9.00 4.42 -11.02
N THR A 158 9.43 4.08 -12.23
CA THR A 158 10.85 4.04 -12.60
C THR A 158 11.50 5.41 -12.37
N ASP A 159 10.86 6.48 -12.81
CA ASP A 159 11.34 7.85 -12.58
C ASP A 159 11.50 8.16 -11.09
N ALA A 160 10.52 7.76 -10.26
CA ALA A 160 10.60 7.94 -8.81
C ALA A 160 11.72 7.12 -8.15
N VAL A 161 11.98 5.90 -8.64
CA VAL A 161 13.11 5.06 -8.17
C VAL A 161 14.45 5.68 -8.54
N LEU A 162 14.59 6.19 -9.77
CA LEU A 162 15.81 6.85 -10.22
C LEU A 162 16.09 8.14 -9.43
N GLU A 163 15.06 8.94 -9.18
CA GLU A 163 15.16 10.14 -8.33
C GLU A 163 15.57 9.78 -6.90
N PHE A 164 15.02 8.70 -6.34
CA PHE A 164 15.45 8.20 -5.03
C PHE A 164 16.92 7.78 -5.03
N PHE A 165 17.41 7.08 -6.06
CA PHE A 165 18.82 6.70 -6.12
C PHE A 165 19.75 7.90 -6.31
N ALA A 166 19.29 8.96 -6.97
CA ALA A 166 20.05 10.20 -7.15
C ALA A 166 20.11 11.05 -5.86
N THR A 167 19.02 11.11 -5.10
CA THR A 167 18.87 12.05 -3.97
C THR A 167 18.94 11.42 -2.59
N GLY A 168 18.65 10.11 -2.50
CA GLY A 168 18.41 9.42 -1.24
C GLY A 168 17.08 9.76 -0.57
N VAL A 169 16.18 10.53 -1.22
CA VAL A 169 14.89 10.94 -0.64
C VAL A 169 13.80 9.94 -1.03
N PRO A 170 13.22 9.19 -0.08
CA PRO A 170 12.15 8.23 -0.37
C PRO A 170 10.90 8.90 -0.97
N PRO A 171 10.36 8.40 -2.10
CA PRO A 171 9.09 8.90 -2.64
C PRO A 171 7.87 8.40 -1.85
N VAL A 172 8.05 7.33 -1.07
CA VAL A 172 7.05 6.75 -0.17
C VAL A 172 7.60 6.80 1.25
N SER A 173 6.79 7.29 2.18
CA SER A 173 7.23 7.42 3.57
C SER A 173 7.28 6.07 4.28
N ARG A 174 8.18 5.95 5.26
CA ARG A 174 8.24 4.78 6.16
C ARG A 174 6.88 4.48 6.79
N ALA A 175 6.15 5.52 7.21
CA ALA A 175 4.87 5.37 7.89
C ALA A 175 3.84 4.67 6.99
N GLU A 176 3.79 5.04 5.71
CA GLU A 176 2.93 4.38 4.73
C GLU A 176 3.32 2.93 4.52
N THR A 177 4.60 2.62 4.31
CA THR A 177 5.07 1.23 4.14
C THR A 177 4.72 0.36 5.35
N LEU A 178 4.87 0.88 6.57
CA LEU A 178 4.51 0.16 7.79
C LEU A 178 3.00 -0.08 7.89
N GLU A 179 2.18 0.93 7.60
CA GLU A 179 0.72 0.75 7.62
C GLU A 179 0.25 -0.24 6.55
N ILE A 180 0.82 -0.20 5.34
CA ILE A 180 0.52 -1.17 4.28
C ILE A 180 0.87 -2.59 4.72
N ALA A 181 2.02 -2.78 5.39
CA ALA A 181 2.39 -4.08 5.96
C ALA A 181 1.40 -4.54 7.04
N ALA A 182 0.96 -3.64 7.92
CA ALA A 182 -0.03 -3.93 8.96
C ALA A 182 -1.39 -4.31 8.37
N LEU A 183 -1.85 -3.57 7.35
CA LEU A 183 -3.10 -3.82 6.65
C LEU A 183 -3.09 -5.16 5.91
N LEU A 184 -1.98 -5.47 5.22
CA LEU A 184 -1.82 -6.75 4.53
C LEU A 184 -1.83 -7.90 5.54
N GLU A 185 -1.06 -7.78 6.63
CA GLU A 185 -1.02 -8.77 7.71
C GLU A 185 -2.42 -8.98 8.32
N ALA A 186 -3.14 -7.90 8.64
CA ALA A 186 -4.49 -7.96 9.16
C ALA A 186 -5.45 -8.62 8.16
N GLY A 187 -5.37 -8.27 6.87
CA GLY A 187 -6.19 -8.87 5.83
C GLY A 187 -5.94 -10.37 5.65
N ILE A 188 -4.68 -10.82 5.77
CA ILE A 188 -4.31 -12.24 5.71
C ILE A 188 -4.82 -12.97 6.95
N ARG A 189 -4.58 -12.43 8.15
CA ARG A 189 -5.05 -13.01 9.42
C ARG A 189 -6.58 -13.09 9.49
N GLY A 190 -7.27 -12.10 8.92
CA GLY A 190 -8.72 -12.04 8.88
C GLY A 190 -9.36 -13.13 8.02
N LYS A 191 -8.61 -13.75 7.10
CA LYS A 191 -9.13 -14.86 6.27
C LYS A 191 -9.62 -16.04 7.10
N THR A 192 -9.02 -16.28 8.26
CA THR A 192 -9.41 -17.38 9.16
C THR A 192 -10.43 -16.95 10.22
N ARG A 193 -10.78 -15.66 10.28
CA ARG A 193 -11.71 -15.03 11.24
C ARG A 193 -12.61 -14.02 10.50
N PRO A 194 -13.41 -14.47 9.51
CA PRO A 194 -14.21 -13.56 8.69
C PRO A 194 -15.24 -12.79 9.53
N GLY A 195 -15.38 -11.49 9.25
CA GLY A 195 -16.33 -10.61 9.94
C GLY A 195 -15.84 -10.07 11.29
N GLU A 196 -14.59 -10.36 11.67
CA GLU A 196 -13.99 -9.83 12.89
C GLU A 196 -13.04 -8.67 12.59
N TRP A 197 -13.10 -7.61 13.40
CA TRP A 197 -12.14 -6.51 13.34
C TRP A 197 -10.79 -6.94 13.92
N ILE A 198 -9.73 -6.67 13.18
CA ILE A 198 -8.34 -6.88 13.57
C ILE A 198 -7.69 -5.51 13.71
N GLU A 199 -7.26 -5.19 14.93
CA GLU A 199 -6.51 -3.97 15.24
C GLU A 199 -5.13 -4.00 14.58
N LEU A 200 -4.69 -2.84 14.07
CA LEU A 200 -3.37 -2.61 13.52
C LEU A 200 -2.42 -2.20 14.67
N GLY A 201 -1.20 -2.74 14.67
CA GLY A 201 -0.21 -2.54 15.74
C GLY A 201 0.84 -1.47 15.48
#